data_AF-A0AAV9GSF9-F1
#
_entry.id   AF-A0AAV9GSF9-F1
#
_cell.length_a   1.000
_cell.length_b   1.000
_cell.length_c   1.000
_cell.angle_alpha   90.00
_cell.angle_beta   90.00
_cell.angle_gamma   90.00
#
_symmetry.space_group_name_H-M   'P 1'
#
loop_
_entity.id
_entity.type
_entity.pdbx_description
1 polymer ?
#
loop_
_entity_poly.entity_id
_entity_poly.type
_entity_poly.pdbx_seq_one_letter_code
_entity_poly.pdbx_strand_id
1 'polypeptide(L)'
;MTTRWDPETLFDLRGIAPQGDIQCSGRCGSESRKGRRCGWTTERWNSGDDDRVDAQVMLSNLGRKHPSEITMHELTQLAAVCLCGNWHKGQRGTIARRWMDQVDALAPTIPNDMPPVPSTPERASVSQPPPFVFHSGNLTPPSSQRNANSFSFIPPHALGPPPPFFFGANTADQQLRDAQTQITSLTSEIETLNITLAQKDLDRCTISDELAGTRQQLATASAELSSTRQQLAAMSSENDRIKQDVASQLLKLKQEKDRELRAADFEHTTELTRLREKATKDLDAQAQGHSSRLQQAEKERDAAQMKFRTLRQEADAKLTSAAERNRALSQEVAMLKGQLEAAAAQNASLVKELGDTQEALDAAGQRAVELERELREERERAIMMRERQRRSWPSRLWQRLMGRRSESWV
;
A
#
# COMPACT_ATOMS: atom_id res chain seq x y z
N MET A 1 17.48 9.15 21.42
CA MET A 1 18.31 10.01 20.56
C MET A 1 17.75 9.89 19.16
N THR A 2 17.18 10.96 18.60
CA THR A 2 16.74 11.00 17.22
C THR A 2 17.98 11.04 16.35
N THR A 3 18.26 9.96 15.63
CA THR A 3 19.41 9.87 14.72
C THR A 3 19.04 10.68 13.49
N ARG A 4 19.36 11.97 13.56
CA ARG A 4 19.05 12.95 12.53
C ARG A 4 19.73 12.54 11.23
N TRP A 5 18.94 12.26 10.21
CA TRP A 5 19.45 12.08 8.86
C TRP A 5 19.97 13.42 8.36
N ASP A 6 21.29 13.59 8.39
CA ASP A 6 21.95 14.68 7.70
C ASP A 6 22.33 14.19 6.29
N PRO A 7 21.83 14.82 5.22
CA PRO A 7 22.35 14.56 3.87
C PRO A 7 23.86 14.83 3.73
N GLU A 8 24.51 15.42 4.73
CA GLU A 8 25.97 15.56 4.82
C GLU A 8 26.69 14.28 5.24
N THR A 9 25.97 13.30 5.79
CA THR A 9 26.52 12.02 6.28
C THR A 9 25.93 10.83 5.52
N LEU A 10 25.71 10.98 4.20
CA LEU A 10 25.06 9.99 3.32
C LEU A 10 25.64 8.57 3.45
N PHE A 11 26.93 8.46 3.82
CA PHE A 11 27.68 7.21 3.88
C PHE A 11 28.00 6.68 5.28
N ASP A 12 27.60 7.39 6.35
CA ASP A 12 27.67 6.83 7.71
C ASP A 12 26.58 5.76 7.95
N LEU A 13 25.70 5.55 6.98
CA LEU A 13 24.63 4.56 6.99
C LEU A 13 25.08 3.18 6.50
N ARG A 14 26.32 2.78 6.78
CA ARG A 14 26.71 1.36 6.74
C ARG A 14 26.07 0.55 7.88
N GLY A 15 24.77 0.74 8.11
CA GLY A 15 23.92 -0.25 8.80
C GLY A 15 23.18 0.15 10.07
N ILE A 16 23.24 1.38 10.58
CA ILE A 16 22.63 1.70 11.91
C ILE A 16 21.98 3.09 11.99
N ALA A 17 21.17 3.49 11.02
CA ALA A 17 20.13 4.48 11.34
C ALA A 17 18.93 3.73 11.92
N PRO A 18 18.50 4.01 13.17
CA PRO A 18 17.22 3.54 13.64
C PRO A 18 16.13 3.97 12.65
N GLN A 19 15.20 3.06 12.39
CA GLN A 19 14.13 3.11 11.38
C GLN A 19 13.16 4.32 11.53
N GLY A 20 13.49 5.35 12.32
CA GLY A 20 12.60 6.46 12.65
C GLY A 20 12.73 7.71 11.79
N ASP A 21 13.93 8.11 11.34
CA ASP A 21 14.18 9.56 11.13
C ASP A 21 14.91 9.94 9.83
N ILE A 22 14.50 9.42 8.67
CA ILE A 22 14.88 10.06 7.39
C ILE A 22 14.05 11.34 7.26
N GLN A 23 14.67 12.49 6.96
CA GLN A 23 13.96 13.79 6.86
C GLN A 23 14.24 14.48 5.52
N CYS A 24 13.22 15.14 4.96
CA CYS A 24 13.40 15.97 3.75
C CYS A 24 14.28 17.19 4.08
N SER A 25 15.38 17.33 3.33
CA SER A 25 16.34 18.44 3.46
C SER A 25 16.03 19.64 2.58
N GLY A 26 14.90 19.62 1.86
CA GLY A 26 14.47 20.71 0.99
C GLY A 26 14.24 22.00 1.78
N ARG A 27 14.81 23.12 1.31
CA ARG A 27 14.42 24.46 1.79
C ARG A 27 13.04 24.78 1.23
N CYS A 28 12.03 24.94 2.08
CA CYS A 28 10.75 25.48 1.65
C CYS A 28 10.95 26.91 1.12
N GLY A 29 10.60 27.12 -0.16
CA GLY A 29 10.73 28.43 -0.82
C GLY A 29 9.61 29.41 -0.46
N SER A 30 8.57 28.98 0.28
CA SER A 30 7.48 29.87 0.66
C SER A 30 7.88 30.78 1.83
N GLU A 31 7.67 32.08 1.66
CA GLU A 31 7.97 33.10 2.68
C GLU A 31 7.29 32.87 4.03
N SER A 32 6.12 32.21 4.02
CA SER A 32 5.37 31.83 5.22
C SER A 32 5.99 30.70 6.05
N ARG A 33 7.07 30.06 5.58
CA ARG A 33 7.77 28.95 6.27
C ARG A 33 9.30 29.04 6.19
N LYS A 34 9.87 30.24 6.00
CA LYS A 34 11.33 30.47 6.07
C LYS A 34 11.88 29.88 7.38
N GLY A 35 12.72 28.85 7.27
CA GLY A 35 13.39 28.20 8.40
C GLY A 35 12.75 26.90 8.90
N ARG A 36 11.51 26.56 8.52
CA ARG A 36 10.96 25.23 8.81
C ARG A 36 11.44 24.26 7.74
N ARG A 37 12.23 23.25 8.14
CA ARG A 37 12.52 22.10 7.28
C ARG A 37 11.18 21.44 6.93
N CYS A 38 11.05 20.97 5.69
CA CYS A 38 9.88 20.19 5.32
C CYS A 38 9.87 18.97 6.24
N GLY A 39 8.99 18.96 7.24
CA GLY A 39 8.77 17.77 8.07
C GLY A 39 8.49 16.65 7.09
N TRP A 40 9.24 15.55 7.19
CA TRP A 40 9.01 14.45 6.28
C TRP A 40 7.54 14.11 6.35
N THR A 41 6.95 13.96 5.18
CA THR A 41 5.53 13.85 4.95
C THR A 41 5.00 12.55 5.56
N THR A 42 4.76 12.51 6.87
CA THR A 42 3.92 11.48 7.49
C THR A 42 2.44 11.80 7.32
N GLU A 43 2.08 13.07 7.15
CA GLU A 43 0.66 13.48 7.19
C GLU A 43 -0.06 13.49 5.84
N ARG A 44 0.60 13.16 4.71
CA ARG A 44 -0.05 13.29 3.40
C ARG A 44 0.19 12.17 2.38
N TRP A 45 0.45 10.96 2.85
CA TRP A 45 0.51 9.78 1.99
C TRP A 45 -0.56 8.79 2.42
N ASN A 46 -1.76 8.97 1.86
CA ASN A 46 -2.77 7.91 1.77
C ASN A 46 -2.39 6.85 0.71
N SER A 47 -1.14 6.87 0.24
CA SER A 47 -0.60 5.97 -0.79
C SER A 47 0.69 5.33 -0.26
N GLY A 48 0.54 4.45 0.72
CA GLY A 48 1.46 3.34 1.02
C GLY A 48 2.83 3.67 1.61
N ASP A 49 3.36 2.76 2.42
CA ASP A 49 4.75 2.74 2.91
C ASP A 49 5.80 2.57 1.78
N ASP A 50 5.38 2.55 0.51
CA ASP A 50 6.18 2.14 -0.65
C ASP A 50 7.36 3.07 -0.94
N ASP A 51 7.19 4.39 -0.91
CA ASP A 51 8.29 5.34 -1.17
C ASP A 51 9.43 5.22 -0.14
N ARG A 52 9.10 4.88 1.11
CA ARG A 52 10.09 4.68 2.17
C ARG A 52 10.86 3.38 1.95
N VAL A 53 10.16 2.31 1.57
CA VAL A 53 10.77 1.04 1.21
C VAL A 53 11.69 1.23 0.00
N ASP A 54 11.24 1.97 -1.02
CA ASP A 54 12.01 2.27 -2.23
C ASP A 54 13.27 3.09 -1.90
N ALA A 55 13.18 4.11 -1.05
CA ALA A 55 14.35 4.87 -0.60
C ALA A 55 15.35 3.96 0.14
N GLN A 56 14.87 3.06 0.98
CA GLN A 56 15.71 2.12 1.74
C GLN A 56 16.38 1.08 0.82
N VAL A 57 15.66 0.59 -0.18
CA VAL A 57 16.20 -0.32 -1.21
C VAL A 57 17.27 0.40 -2.03
N MET A 58 17.02 1.64 -2.47
CA MET A 58 18.01 2.44 -3.20
C MET A 58 19.26 2.72 -2.37
N LEU A 59 19.11 3.12 -1.11
CA LEU A 59 20.25 3.34 -0.19
C LEU A 59 21.04 2.06 0.04
N SER A 60 20.37 0.91 0.20
CA SER A 60 21.02 -0.38 0.38
C SER A 60 21.80 -0.81 -0.88
N ASN A 61 21.24 -0.54 -2.06
CA ASN A 61 21.91 -0.82 -3.33
C ASN A 61 23.11 0.09 -3.57
N LEU A 62 22.98 1.39 -3.29
CA LEU A 62 24.08 2.36 -3.37
C LEU A 62 25.19 2.05 -2.36
N GLY A 63 24.84 1.62 -1.13
CA GLY A 63 25.81 1.26 -0.11
C GLY A 63 26.64 0.02 -0.43
N ARG A 64 26.24 -0.79 -1.42
CA ARG A 64 27.01 -1.94 -1.92
C ARG A 64 27.97 -1.60 -3.06
N LYS A 65 27.82 -0.43 -3.67
CA LYS A 65 28.65 0.02 -4.79
C LYS A 65 29.92 0.71 -4.30
N HIS A 66 30.99 0.62 -5.08
CA HIS A 66 32.14 1.49 -4.84
C HIS A 66 31.75 2.95 -5.11
N PRO A 67 32.24 3.95 -4.36
CA PRO A 67 31.87 5.36 -4.60
C PRO A 67 32.03 5.80 -6.06
N SER A 68 33.07 5.34 -6.76
CA SER A 68 33.30 5.64 -8.18
C SER A 68 32.27 5.04 -9.15
N GLU A 69 31.45 4.09 -8.70
CA GLU A 69 30.40 3.45 -9.51
C GLU A 69 29.03 4.13 -9.32
N ILE A 70 28.90 5.02 -8.33
CA ILE A 70 27.65 5.72 -8.06
C ILE A 70 27.46 6.83 -9.09
N THR A 71 26.36 6.78 -9.82
CA THR A 71 26.09 7.75 -10.90
C THR A 71 25.20 8.90 -10.45
N MET A 72 25.31 10.04 -11.13
CA MET A 72 24.45 11.22 -10.87
C MET A 72 22.97 10.89 -11.07
N HIS A 73 22.68 9.95 -11.98
CA HIS A 73 21.32 9.49 -12.24
C HIS A 73 20.71 8.79 -11.03
N GLU A 74 21.45 7.89 -10.39
CA GLU A 74 20.98 7.17 -9.20
C GLU A 74 20.78 8.09 -8.00
N LEU A 75 21.69 9.05 -7.79
CA LEU A 75 21.51 10.09 -6.77
C LEU A 75 20.30 10.99 -7.07
N THR A 76 20.01 11.24 -8.34
CA THR A 76 18.81 11.99 -8.76
C THR A 76 17.53 11.20 -8.52
N GLN A 77 17.54 9.88 -8.74
CA GLN A 77 16.41 8.99 -8.42
C GLN A 77 16.18 8.92 -6.91
N LEU A 78 17.24 8.74 -6.12
CA LEU A 78 17.17 8.78 -4.66
C LEU A 78 16.59 10.13 -4.18
N ALA A 79 17.05 11.24 -4.76
CA ALA A 79 16.51 12.56 -4.44
C ALA A 79 15.03 12.69 -4.86
N ALA A 80 14.60 12.01 -5.92
CA ALA A 80 13.20 12.02 -6.34
C ALA A 80 12.26 11.33 -5.35
N VAL A 81 12.72 10.27 -4.70
CA VAL A 81 11.99 9.52 -3.67
C VAL A 81 12.07 10.22 -2.30
N CYS A 82 13.25 10.75 -1.93
CA CYS A 82 13.42 11.40 -0.63
C CYS A 82 12.77 12.80 -0.54
N LEU A 83 12.52 13.47 -1.66
CA LEU A 83 11.97 14.83 -1.71
C LEU A 83 10.48 14.83 -2.06
N CYS A 84 9.70 15.63 -1.33
CA CYS A 84 8.26 15.72 -1.56
C CYS A 84 7.97 16.15 -3.02
N GLY A 85 7.40 15.21 -3.79
CA GLY A 85 7.47 15.20 -5.26
C GLY A 85 7.00 16.49 -5.96
N ASN A 86 5.97 17.13 -5.41
CA ASN A 86 5.40 18.34 -6.01
C ASN A 86 6.08 19.65 -5.54
N TRP A 87 6.75 19.65 -4.38
CA TRP A 87 7.25 20.88 -3.76
C TRP A 87 8.75 21.11 -3.98
N HIS A 88 9.50 20.03 -4.23
CA HIS A 88 10.96 20.07 -4.32
C HIS A 88 11.52 19.50 -5.63
N LYS A 89 10.68 19.34 -6.67
CA LYS A 89 11.13 18.82 -7.98
C LYS A 89 12.33 19.58 -8.55
N GLY A 90 12.35 20.90 -8.39
CA GLY A 90 13.46 21.76 -8.85
C GLY A 90 14.75 21.64 -8.02
N GLN A 91 14.69 21.08 -6.81
CA GLN A 91 15.85 20.91 -5.94
C GLN A 91 16.55 19.55 -6.10
N ARG A 92 15.93 18.59 -6.83
CA ARG A 92 16.45 17.23 -7.05
C ARG A 92 17.87 17.25 -7.60
N GLY A 93 18.11 17.99 -8.68
CA GLY A 93 19.44 18.06 -9.31
C GLY A 93 20.49 18.74 -8.43
N THR A 94 20.10 19.75 -7.66
CA THR A 94 21.01 20.43 -6.72
C THR A 94 21.42 19.51 -5.56
N ILE A 95 20.47 18.74 -5.04
CA ILE A 95 20.72 17.80 -3.94
C ILE A 95 21.55 16.62 -4.43
N ALA A 96 21.19 16.02 -5.58
CA ALA A 96 21.98 14.95 -6.18
C ALA A 96 23.42 15.38 -6.48
N ARG A 97 23.63 16.61 -6.95
CA ARG A 97 24.98 17.16 -7.17
C ARG A 97 25.78 17.28 -5.88
N ARG A 98 25.17 17.80 -4.81
CA ARG A 98 25.83 17.87 -3.49
C ARG A 98 26.20 16.50 -2.95
N TRP A 99 25.34 15.51 -3.13
CA TRP A 99 25.66 14.13 -2.76
C TRP A 99 26.80 13.57 -3.61
N MET A 100 26.84 13.88 -4.90
CA MET A 100 27.95 13.47 -5.76
C MET A 100 29.28 14.09 -5.29
N ASP A 101 29.29 15.38 -4.96
CA ASP A 101 30.49 16.04 -4.45
C ASP A 101 31.04 15.35 -3.18
N GLN A 102 30.17 14.75 -2.35
CA GLN A 102 30.56 13.95 -1.18
C GLN A 102 31.04 12.55 -1.54
N VAL A 103 30.39 11.88 -2.50
CA VAL A 103 30.83 10.59 -3.04
C VAL A 103 32.25 10.72 -3.59
N ASP A 104 32.50 11.75 -4.39
CA ASP A 104 33.80 12.03 -5.00
C ASP A 104 34.86 12.36 -3.95
N ALA A 105 34.49 13.08 -2.88
CA ALA A 105 35.39 13.34 -1.76
C ALA A 105 35.78 12.07 -0.99
N LEU A 106 34.91 11.05 -0.95
CA LEU A 106 35.16 9.77 -0.27
C LEU A 106 35.91 8.75 -1.15
N ALA A 107 35.78 8.83 -2.47
CA ALA A 107 36.40 7.90 -3.41
C ALA A 107 37.92 7.68 -3.19
N PRO A 108 38.76 8.70 -2.91
CA PRO A 108 40.20 8.49 -2.71
C PRO A 108 40.56 7.90 -1.34
N THR A 109 39.61 7.86 -0.38
CA THR A 109 39.87 7.33 0.98
C THR A 109 39.65 5.83 1.12
N ILE A 110 39.03 5.19 0.11
CA ILE A 110 38.77 3.75 0.10
C ILE A 110 39.80 3.09 -0.80
N PRO A 111 40.70 2.22 -0.28
CA PRO A 111 41.61 1.45 -1.11
C PRO A 111 40.81 0.61 -2.11
N ASN A 112 41.18 0.69 -3.40
CA ASN A 112 40.55 -0.08 -4.49
C ASN A 112 40.61 -1.60 -4.28
N ASP A 113 41.42 -2.08 -3.32
CA ASP A 113 41.63 -3.49 -3.00
C ASP A 113 40.65 -4.05 -1.94
N MET A 114 39.53 -3.39 -1.64
CA MET A 114 38.50 -4.05 -0.85
C MET A 114 37.90 -5.22 -1.65
N PRO A 115 38.04 -6.48 -1.17
CA PRO A 115 37.48 -7.62 -1.86
C PRO A 115 35.96 -7.42 -2.00
N PRO A 116 35.39 -7.73 -3.18
CA PRO A 116 33.97 -7.54 -3.42
C PRO A 116 33.17 -8.23 -2.33
N VAL A 117 32.26 -7.49 -1.68
CA VAL A 117 31.35 -8.04 -0.67
C VAL A 117 30.65 -9.24 -1.31
N PRO A 118 30.78 -10.45 -0.73
CA PRO A 118 30.22 -11.65 -1.33
C PRO A 118 28.73 -11.45 -1.49
N SER A 119 28.29 -11.38 -2.74
CA SER A 119 26.89 -11.42 -3.09
C SER A 119 26.32 -12.70 -2.48
N THR A 120 25.25 -12.57 -1.69
CA THR A 120 24.51 -13.67 -1.05
C THR A 120 24.34 -14.86 -2.00
N PRO A 121 24.37 -16.10 -1.48
CA PRO A 121 24.75 -17.28 -2.23
C PRO A 121 23.72 -17.61 -3.30
N GLU A 122 24.09 -17.36 -4.55
CA GLU A 122 23.45 -17.99 -5.68
C GLU A 122 23.73 -19.50 -5.57
N ARG A 123 22.65 -20.26 -5.56
CA ARG A 123 22.51 -21.68 -5.29
C ARG A 123 23.50 -22.50 -6.13
N ALA A 124 24.68 -22.79 -5.57
CA ALA A 124 25.67 -23.62 -6.22
C ALA A 124 25.19 -25.08 -6.31
N SER A 125 25.04 -25.57 -7.54
CA SER A 125 24.91 -26.99 -7.85
C SER A 125 26.09 -27.76 -7.28
N VAL A 126 25.77 -28.74 -6.44
CA VAL A 126 26.70 -29.70 -5.85
C VAL A 126 27.29 -30.56 -6.96
N SER A 127 28.54 -30.27 -7.33
CA SER A 127 29.39 -31.17 -8.12
C SER A 127 30.26 -31.97 -7.15
N GLN A 128 30.26 -33.29 -7.34
CA GLN A 128 30.91 -34.31 -6.50
C GLN A 128 32.42 -34.10 -6.34
N PRO A 129 33.02 -34.46 -5.19
CA PRO A 129 34.46 -34.60 -5.07
C PRO A 129 34.94 -35.96 -5.66
N PRO A 130 36.17 -36.03 -6.22
CA PRO A 130 36.72 -37.26 -6.78
C PRO A 130 37.18 -38.24 -5.68
N PRO A 131 37.29 -39.54 -5.99
CA PRO A 131 37.66 -40.57 -5.02
C PRO A 131 39.16 -40.52 -4.70
N PHE A 132 39.48 -40.55 -3.40
CA PHE A 132 40.84 -40.76 -2.89
C PHE A 132 41.29 -42.21 -3.14
N VAL A 133 42.34 -42.38 -3.93
CA VAL A 133 43.01 -43.67 -4.15
C VAL A 133 44.13 -43.82 -3.12
N PHE A 134 43.96 -44.71 -2.16
CA PHE A 134 45.02 -45.13 -1.24
C PHE A 134 46.02 -46.02 -1.99
N HIS A 135 47.29 -45.58 -2.07
CA HIS A 135 48.41 -46.42 -2.51
C HIS A 135 48.92 -47.27 -1.34
N SER A 136 48.76 -48.59 -1.46
CA SER A 136 49.38 -49.58 -0.57
C SER A 136 50.88 -49.71 -0.88
N GLY A 137 51.73 -49.20 0.00
CA GLY A 137 53.17 -49.43 -0.04
C GLY A 137 53.55 -50.78 0.57
N ASN A 138 53.94 -51.73 -0.27
CA ASN A 138 54.60 -52.98 0.12
C ASN A 138 56.02 -52.68 0.62
N LEU A 139 56.34 -53.04 1.86
CA LEU A 139 57.70 -53.06 2.38
C LEU A 139 58.25 -54.49 2.33
N THR A 140 59.24 -54.68 1.46
CA THR A 140 60.15 -55.83 1.42
C THR A 140 61.18 -55.76 2.57
N PRO A 141 61.59 -56.89 3.15
CA PRO A 141 62.65 -56.92 4.16
C PRO A 141 64.05 -56.99 3.52
N PRO A 142 65.10 -56.41 4.13
CA PRO A 142 66.46 -56.61 3.64
C PRO A 142 67.05 -57.93 4.13
N SER A 143 67.55 -58.71 3.18
CA SER A 143 68.57 -59.74 3.40
C SER A 143 69.91 -59.07 3.75
N SER A 144 70.59 -59.55 4.78
CA SER A 144 72.02 -59.32 5.02
C SER A 144 72.60 -60.58 5.64
N GLN A 145 73.27 -61.38 4.81
CA GLN A 145 74.73 -61.40 4.61
C GLN A 145 75.43 -62.30 5.63
N ARG A 146 75.57 -63.58 5.22
CA ARG A 146 76.68 -64.43 5.62
C ARG A 146 77.96 -63.77 5.11
N ASN A 147 78.94 -63.58 5.99
CA ASN A 147 80.31 -63.35 5.55
C ASN A 147 81.19 -64.43 6.18
N ALA A 148 81.81 -65.20 5.29
CA ALA A 148 82.78 -66.23 5.56
C ALA A 148 84.16 -65.67 5.21
N ASN A 149 85.09 -65.71 6.15
CA ASN A 149 86.55 -65.61 5.98
C ASN A 149 87.10 -66.49 7.12
N SER A 150 87.65 -67.71 6.97
CA SER A 150 88.59 -68.26 5.99
C SER A 150 89.83 -67.40 5.81
N PHE A 151 90.91 -67.72 6.53
CA PHE A 151 92.33 -67.76 6.14
C PHE A 151 93.12 -68.02 7.45
N SER A 152 93.72 -69.18 7.75
CA SER A 152 94.68 -70.04 7.05
C SER A 152 96.06 -69.94 7.72
N PHE A 153 96.54 -71.12 8.11
CA PHE A 153 97.91 -71.62 7.92
C PHE A 153 99.08 -71.06 8.76
N ILE A 154 99.47 -71.96 9.67
CA ILE A 154 100.82 -72.26 10.14
C ILE A 154 101.85 -72.26 8.98
N PRO A 155 103.07 -71.74 9.21
CA PRO A 155 104.26 -72.34 8.62
C PRO A 155 105.24 -72.85 9.70
N PRO A 156 105.80 -74.05 9.52
CA PRO A 156 106.79 -74.65 10.40
C PRO A 156 108.23 -74.44 9.89
N HIS A 157 109.19 -74.70 10.78
CA HIS A 157 110.61 -74.96 10.54
C HIS A 157 111.53 -73.80 10.11
N ALA A 158 112.46 -73.48 11.01
CA ALA A 158 113.81 -73.06 10.65
C ALA A 158 114.80 -73.67 11.65
N LEU A 159 115.39 -74.80 11.25
CA LEU A 159 116.55 -75.43 11.88
C LEU A 159 117.79 -74.56 11.60
N GLY A 160 118.55 -74.25 12.66
CA GLY A 160 119.83 -73.52 12.61
C GLY A 160 120.67 -73.87 13.85
N PRO A 161 122.00 -73.73 13.80
CA PRO A 161 122.99 -74.72 14.24
C PRO A 161 123.27 -74.77 15.77
N PRO A 162 123.80 -75.90 16.30
CA PRO A 162 124.21 -76.00 17.70
C PRO A 162 125.63 -75.46 17.92
N PRO A 163 125.85 -74.63 18.96
CA PRO A 163 127.13 -74.72 19.68
C PRO A 163 126.98 -74.40 21.18
N PRO A 164 128.08 -74.41 21.94
CA PRO A 164 128.81 -75.54 22.46
C PRO A 164 128.37 -75.88 23.90
N PHE A 165 128.64 -77.11 24.32
CA PHE A 165 128.58 -77.54 25.71
C PHE A 165 129.50 -76.67 26.58
N PHE A 166 128.93 -75.65 27.23
CA PHE A 166 129.52 -75.05 28.43
C PHE A 166 128.72 -75.58 29.63
N PHE A 167 129.32 -76.57 30.30
CA PHE A 167 128.97 -76.96 31.67
C PHE A 167 129.26 -75.76 32.59
N GLY A 168 128.30 -74.85 32.68
CA GLY A 168 128.22 -73.84 33.72
C GLY A 168 126.85 -73.97 34.33
N ALA A 169 126.78 -74.28 35.62
CA ALA A 169 125.54 -74.40 36.39
C ALA A 169 124.66 -73.12 36.42
N ASN A 170 124.93 -72.10 35.58
CA ASN A 170 124.28 -70.79 35.54
C ASN A 170 123.40 -70.52 34.29
N THR A 171 123.54 -71.25 33.17
CA THR A 171 122.71 -71.03 31.95
C THR A 171 121.36 -71.73 32.03
N ALA A 172 121.32 -72.93 32.61
CA ALA A 172 120.06 -73.58 32.98
C ALA A 172 119.29 -72.72 33.99
N ASP A 173 119.99 -72.13 34.97
CA ASP A 173 119.41 -71.16 35.92
C ASP A 173 118.93 -69.87 35.25
N GLN A 174 119.62 -69.38 34.22
CA GLN A 174 119.18 -68.20 33.49
C GLN A 174 117.96 -68.48 32.61
N GLN A 175 117.96 -69.60 31.88
CA GLN A 175 116.78 -70.06 31.14
C GLN A 175 115.60 -70.32 32.07
N LEU A 176 115.86 -70.83 33.29
CA LEU A 176 114.85 -70.99 34.32
C LEU A 176 114.29 -69.63 34.77
N ARG A 177 115.15 -68.62 35.04
CA ARG A 177 114.72 -67.26 35.39
C ARG A 177 113.93 -66.58 34.28
N ASP A 178 114.35 -66.72 33.03
CA ASP A 178 113.67 -66.14 31.87
C ASP A 178 112.32 -66.84 31.64
N ALA A 179 112.25 -68.16 31.80
CA ALA A 179 111.00 -68.90 31.80
C ALA A 179 110.09 -68.47 32.96
N GLN A 180 110.64 -68.23 34.17
CA GLN A 180 109.89 -67.77 35.33
C GLN A 180 109.29 -66.37 35.11
N THR A 181 110.05 -65.46 34.49
CA THR A 181 109.57 -64.10 34.15
C THR A 181 108.51 -64.12 33.04
N GLN A 182 108.66 -64.99 32.04
CA GLN A 182 107.60 -65.20 31.04
C GLN A 182 106.34 -65.81 31.66
N ILE A 183 106.48 -66.81 32.54
CA ILE A 183 105.34 -67.42 33.25
C ILE A 183 104.60 -66.36 34.07
N THR A 184 105.31 -65.53 34.83
CA THR A 184 104.69 -64.46 35.63
C THR A 184 104.03 -63.39 34.77
N SER A 185 104.65 -62.99 33.65
CA SER A 185 104.04 -62.07 32.68
C SER A 185 102.76 -62.64 32.08
N LEU A 186 102.80 -63.87 31.55
CA LEU A 186 101.64 -64.56 31.00
C LEU A 186 100.54 -64.76 32.05
N THR A 187 100.91 -65.05 33.30
CA THR A 187 99.96 -65.16 34.41
C THR A 187 99.23 -63.83 34.65
N SER A 188 99.96 -62.71 34.66
CA SER A 188 99.36 -61.38 34.79
C SER A 188 98.47 -61.02 33.61
N GLU A 189 98.86 -61.37 32.38
CA GLU A 189 98.05 -61.14 31.18
C GLU A 189 96.76 -61.97 31.21
N ILE A 190 96.85 -63.25 31.60
CA ILE A 190 95.68 -64.12 31.82
C ILE A 190 94.75 -63.52 32.87
N GLU A 191 95.28 -63.00 33.98
CA GLU A 191 94.48 -62.38 35.03
C GLU A 191 93.77 -61.10 34.54
N THR A 192 94.46 -60.27 33.77
CA THR A 192 93.88 -59.05 33.16
C THR A 192 92.80 -59.39 32.13
N LEU A 193 93.03 -60.43 31.31
CA LEU A 193 92.06 -60.94 30.35
C LEU A 193 90.83 -61.52 31.05
N ASN A 194 91.00 -62.25 32.16
CA ASN A 194 89.89 -62.78 32.96
C ASN A 194 89.04 -61.66 33.55
N ILE A 195 89.66 -60.59 34.08
CA ILE A 195 88.93 -59.41 34.58
C ILE A 195 88.15 -58.75 33.45
N THR A 196 88.80 -58.55 32.29
CA THR A 196 88.16 -57.93 31.12
C THR A 196 86.99 -58.77 30.60
N LEU A 197 87.14 -60.10 30.61
CA LEU A 197 86.08 -61.02 30.21
C LEU A 197 84.91 -60.96 31.18
N ALA A 198 85.18 -60.96 32.49
CA ALA A 198 84.15 -60.83 33.53
C ALA A 198 83.39 -59.50 33.40
N GLN A 199 84.08 -58.40 33.10
CA GLN A 199 83.43 -57.10 32.85
C GLN A 199 82.53 -57.16 31.60
N LYS A 200 83.00 -57.76 30.51
CA LYS A 200 82.18 -57.92 29.30
C LYS A 200 80.96 -58.80 29.53
N ASP A 201 81.08 -59.84 30.35
CA ASP A 201 79.93 -60.68 30.74
C ASP A 201 78.93 -59.90 31.59
N LEU A 202 79.41 -59.05 32.52
CA LEU A 202 78.55 -58.15 33.29
C LEU A 202 77.82 -57.15 32.39
N ASP A 203 78.54 -56.46 31.51
CA ASP A 203 77.97 -55.50 30.56
C ASP A 203 76.95 -56.19 29.65
N ARG A 204 77.24 -57.42 29.19
CA ARG A 204 76.29 -58.21 28.40
C ARG A 204 75.02 -58.54 29.18
N CYS A 205 75.14 -58.89 30.45
CA CYS A 205 73.97 -59.13 31.32
C CYS A 205 73.14 -57.84 31.47
N THR A 206 73.77 -56.70 31.76
CA THR A 206 73.08 -55.42 31.89
C THR A 206 72.35 -55.02 30.60
N ILE A 207 73.00 -55.12 29.44
CA ILE A 207 72.38 -54.83 28.14
C ILE A 207 71.23 -55.79 27.85
N SER A 208 71.35 -57.07 28.22
CA SER A 208 70.29 -58.05 28.06
C SER A 208 69.05 -57.69 28.88
N ASP A 209 69.24 -57.24 30.12
CA ASP A 209 68.13 -56.82 31.00
C ASP A 209 67.46 -55.53 30.50
N GLU A 210 68.24 -54.55 30.03
CA GLU A 210 67.71 -53.34 29.40
C GLU A 210 66.93 -53.64 28.12
N LEU A 211 67.43 -54.56 27.29
CA LEU A 211 66.73 -55.01 26.08
C LEU A 211 65.43 -55.74 26.43
N ALA A 212 65.41 -56.53 27.50
CA ALA A 212 64.19 -57.16 27.99
C ALA A 212 63.17 -56.11 28.47
N GLY A 213 63.62 -55.10 29.21
CA GLY A 213 62.78 -53.99 29.68
C GLY A 213 62.17 -53.18 28.53
N THR A 214 62.96 -52.81 27.53
CA THR A 214 62.46 -52.08 26.34
C THR A 214 61.49 -52.91 25.50
N ARG A 215 61.72 -54.22 25.36
CA ARG A 215 60.76 -55.13 24.70
C ARG A 215 59.43 -55.19 25.44
N GLN A 216 59.47 -55.24 26.76
CA GLN A 216 58.24 -55.24 27.57
C GLN A 216 57.49 -53.90 27.42
N GLN A 217 58.19 -52.76 27.47
CA GLN A 217 57.58 -51.45 27.25
C GLN A 217 56.95 -51.34 25.86
N LEU A 218 57.63 -51.81 24.81
CA LEU A 218 57.11 -51.83 23.45
C LEU A 218 55.85 -52.71 23.32
N ALA A 219 55.84 -53.87 23.98
CA ALA A 219 54.68 -54.75 24.00
C ALA A 219 53.47 -54.09 24.68
N THR A 220 53.67 -53.43 25.83
CA THR A 220 52.62 -52.67 26.52
C THR A 220 52.09 -51.52 25.65
N ALA A 221 52.99 -50.72 25.07
CA ALA A 221 52.61 -49.61 24.18
C ALA A 221 51.84 -50.10 22.94
N SER A 222 52.23 -51.24 22.37
CA SER A 222 51.50 -51.85 21.25
C SER A 222 50.09 -52.31 21.65
N ALA A 223 49.92 -52.82 22.87
CA ALA A 223 48.61 -53.24 23.37
C ALA A 223 47.69 -52.02 23.61
N GLU A 224 48.21 -50.95 24.21
CA GLU A 224 47.49 -49.69 24.41
C GLU A 224 47.09 -49.04 23.08
N LEU A 225 48.00 -49.04 22.10
CA LEU A 225 47.72 -48.51 20.76
C LEU A 225 46.67 -49.34 20.02
N SER A 226 46.66 -50.67 20.21
CA SER A 226 45.60 -51.55 19.69
C SER A 226 44.24 -51.23 20.34
N SER A 227 44.22 -51.04 21.66
CA SER A 227 42.99 -50.70 22.41
C SER A 227 42.41 -49.35 21.98
N THR A 228 43.25 -48.32 21.86
CA THR A 228 42.81 -46.99 21.40
C THR A 228 42.29 -47.01 19.96
N ARG A 229 42.89 -47.81 19.07
CA ARG A 229 42.36 -48.04 17.71
C ARG A 229 40.97 -48.67 17.73
N GLN A 230 40.74 -49.65 18.59
CA GLN A 230 39.42 -50.28 18.72
C GLN A 230 38.37 -49.29 19.26
N GLN A 231 38.73 -48.48 20.26
CA GLN A 231 37.86 -47.42 20.78
C GLN A 231 37.52 -46.38 19.71
N LEU A 232 38.50 -45.94 18.92
CA LEU A 232 38.27 -44.99 17.83
C LEU A 232 37.36 -45.57 16.75
N ALA A 233 37.52 -46.86 16.40
CA ALA A 233 36.62 -47.54 15.47
C ALA A 233 35.19 -47.63 16.00
N ALA A 234 35.02 -47.92 17.29
CA ALA A 234 33.71 -47.96 17.94
C ALA A 234 33.03 -46.57 17.93
N MET A 235 33.75 -45.52 18.32
CA MET A 235 33.24 -44.13 18.28
C MET A 235 32.92 -43.68 16.85
N SER A 236 33.70 -44.09 15.85
CA SER A 236 33.38 -43.80 14.44
C SER A 236 32.06 -44.43 14.02
N SER A 237 31.84 -45.70 14.37
CA SER A 237 30.59 -46.39 14.06
C SER A 237 29.39 -45.77 14.78
N GLU A 238 29.56 -45.33 16.03
CA GLU A 238 28.53 -44.62 16.78
C GLU A 238 28.19 -43.26 16.16
N ASN A 239 29.20 -42.49 15.75
CA ASN A 239 28.99 -41.23 15.03
C ASN A 239 28.21 -41.42 13.73
N ASP A 240 28.49 -42.48 12.97
CA ASP A 240 27.76 -42.75 11.73
C ASP A 240 26.30 -43.15 11.99
N ARG A 241 26.02 -43.89 13.08
CA ARG A 241 24.65 -44.16 13.53
C ARG A 241 23.92 -42.88 13.94
N ILE A 242 24.55 -42.02 14.73
CA ILE A 242 23.97 -40.74 15.15
C ILE A 242 23.65 -39.87 13.92
N LYS A 243 24.56 -39.78 12.94
CA LYS A 243 24.30 -39.06 11.69
C LYS A 243 23.09 -39.62 10.94
N GLN A 244 22.97 -40.95 10.86
CA GLN A 244 21.84 -41.60 10.19
C GLN A 244 20.52 -41.32 10.93
N ASP A 245 20.52 -41.37 12.26
CA ASP A 245 19.35 -41.07 13.08
C ASP A 245 18.92 -39.60 12.95
N VAL A 246 19.86 -38.66 12.99
CA VAL A 246 19.57 -37.23 12.78
C VAL A 246 18.99 -36.99 11.39
N ALA A 247 19.55 -37.62 10.34
CA ALA A 247 19.00 -37.51 8.98
C ALA A 247 17.57 -38.07 8.89
N SER A 248 17.30 -39.20 9.55
CA SER A 248 15.95 -39.80 9.64
C SER A 248 14.97 -38.89 10.38
N GLN A 249 15.38 -38.27 11.48
CA GLN A 249 14.57 -37.33 12.25
C GLN A 249 14.26 -36.05 11.45
N LEU A 250 15.24 -35.49 10.76
CA LEU A 250 15.05 -34.32 9.89
C LEU A 250 14.05 -34.61 8.76
N LEU A 251 14.11 -35.81 8.17
CA LEU A 251 13.16 -36.21 7.15
C LEU A 251 11.73 -36.33 7.72
N LYS A 252 11.58 -36.92 8.91
CA LYS A 252 10.28 -37.03 9.59
C LYS A 252 9.69 -35.66 9.92
N LEU A 253 10.49 -34.76 10.51
CA LEU A 253 10.06 -33.39 10.83
C LEU A 253 9.67 -32.61 9.58
N LYS A 254 10.42 -32.78 8.48
CA LYS A 254 10.06 -32.16 7.19
C LYS A 254 8.71 -32.66 6.68
N GLN A 255 8.49 -33.98 6.70
CA GLN A 255 7.22 -34.58 6.27
C GLN A 255 6.03 -34.15 7.15
N GLU A 256 6.25 -34.03 8.45
CA GLU A 256 5.25 -33.52 9.39
C GLU A 256 4.94 -32.05 9.11
N LYS A 257 5.95 -31.21 8.89
CA LYS A 257 5.74 -29.81 8.55
C LYS A 257 5.00 -29.62 7.22
N ASP A 258 5.33 -30.44 6.22
CA ASP A 258 4.62 -30.44 4.93
C ASP A 258 3.16 -30.94 5.06
N ARG A 259 2.85 -31.76 6.08
CA ARG A 259 1.46 -32.16 6.39
C ARG A 259 0.71 -31.03 7.10
N GLU A 260 1.33 -30.37 8.07
CA GLU A 260 0.76 -29.21 8.76
C GLU A 260 0.44 -28.08 7.78
N LEU A 261 1.36 -27.75 6.87
CA LEU A 261 1.14 -26.72 5.86
C LEU A 261 -0.03 -27.06 4.94
N ARG A 262 -0.13 -28.32 4.48
CA ARG A 262 -1.27 -28.78 3.67
C ARG A 262 -2.60 -28.75 4.44
N ALA A 263 -2.59 -29.06 5.74
CA ALA A 263 -3.78 -28.96 6.58
C ALA A 263 -4.21 -27.51 6.77
N ALA A 264 -3.27 -26.59 7.00
CA ALA A 264 -3.53 -25.16 7.11
C ALA A 264 -4.06 -24.56 5.79
N ASP A 265 -3.49 -24.94 4.65
CA ASP A 265 -4.00 -24.52 3.33
C ASP A 265 -5.42 -25.02 3.08
N PHE A 266 -5.73 -26.25 3.49
CA PHE A 266 -7.08 -26.80 3.41
C PHE A 266 -8.08 -26.05 4.30
N GLU A 267 -7.70 -25.73 5.54
CA GLU A 267 -8.53 -24.94 6.45
C GLU A 267 -8.78 -23.52 5.91
N HIS A 268 -7.73 -22.85 5.43
CA HIS A 268 -7.86 -21.52 4.83
C HIS A 268 -8.75 -21.53 3.56
N THR A 269 -8.63 -22.55 2.71
CA THR A 269 -9.48 -22.67 1.50
C THR A 269 -10.94 -22.98 1.84
N THR A 270 -11.21 -23.77 2.87
CA THR A 270 -12.58 -24.02 3.36
C THR A 270 -13.20 -22.75 3.95
N GLU A 271 -12.46 -21.97 4.75
CA GLU A 271 -12.94 -20.70 5.28
C GLU A 271 -13.18 -19.65 4.19
N LEU A 272 -12.28 -19.54 3.20
CA LEU A 272 -12.51 -18.68 2.04
C LEU A 272 -13.77 -19.08 1.25
N THR A 273 -14.04 -20.37 1.13
CA THR A 273 -15.26 -20.86 0.45
C THR A 273 -16.52 -20.49 1.25
N ARG A 274 -16.48 -20.64 2.57
CA ARG A 274 -17.57 -20.25 3.47
C ARG A 274 -17.85 -18.74 3.42
N LEU A 275 -16.81 -17.91 3.43
CA LEU A 275 -16.94 -16.46 3.32
C LEU A 275 -17.50 -16.03 1.97
N ARG A 276 -17.08 -16.68 0.87
CA ARG A 276 -17.66 -16.44 -0.47
C ARG A 276 -19.14 -16.80 -0.52
N GLU A 277 -19.53 -17.96 0.01
CA GLU A 277 -20.94 -18.39 0.05
C GLU A 277 -21.81 -17.43 0.88
N LYS A 278 -21.27 -16.92 2.01
CA LYS A 278 -21.95 -15.91 2.81
C LYS A 278 -22.12 -14.60 2.02
N ALA A 279 -21.06 -14.12 1.38
CA ALA A 279 -21.09 -12.90 0.58
C ALA A 279 -22.10 -12.98 -0.58
N THR A 280 -22.20 -14.14 -1.26
CA THR A 280 -23.21 -14.33 -2.31
C THR A 280 -24.63 -14.31 -1.76
N LYS A 281 -24.89 -14.93 -0.60
CA LYS A 281 -26.20 -14.90 0.06
C LYS A 281 -26.61 -13.48 0.47
N ASP A 282 -25.66 -12.70 1.00
CA ASP A 282 -25.91 -11.31 1.39
C ASP A 282 -26.21 -10.43 0.16
N LEU A 283 -25.50 -10.63 -0.96
CA LEU A 283 -25.78 -9.95 -2.23
C LEU A 283 -27.13 -10.33 -2.82
N ASP A 284 -27.52 -11.60 -2.78
CA ASP A 284 -28.84 -12.06 -3.25
C ASP A 284 -29.97 -11.47 -2.39
N ALA A 285 -29.80 -11.44 -1.06
CA ALA A 285 -30.76 -10.80 -0.16
C ALA A 285 -30.87 -9.29 -0.43
N GLN A 286 -29.75 -8.62 -0.71
CA GLN A 286 -29.75 -7.21 -1.09
C GLN A 286 -30.45 -6.98 -2.44
N ALA A 287 -30.20 -7.83 -3.43
CA ALA A 287 -30.86 -7.76 -4.74
C ALA A 287 -32.38 -7.96 -4.64
N GLN A 288 -32.82 -8.93 -3.82
CA GLN A 288 -34.24 -9.13 -3.51
C GLN A 288 -34.84 -7.90 -2.83
N GLY A 289 -34.14 -7.33 -1.84
CA GLY A 289 -34.55 -6.09 -1.18
C GLY A 289 -34.71 -4.91 -2.14
N HIS A 290 -33.78 -4.73 -3.08
CA HIS A 290 -33.89 -3.70 -4.12
C HIS A 290 -35.06 -3.97 -5.09
N SER A 291 -35.26 -5.23 -5.50
CA SER A 291 -36.39 -5.62 -6.36
C SER A 291 -37.73 -5.31 -5.70
N SER A 292 -37.91 -5.64 -4.42
CA SER A 292 -39.14 -5.30 -3.69
C SER A 292 -39.37 -3.80 -3.57
N ARG A 293 -38.31 -3.00 -3.35
CA ARG A 293 -38.41 -1.53 -3.32
C ARG A 293 -38.79 -0.94 -4.68
N LEU A 294 -38.23 -1.48 -5.77
CA LEU A 294 -38.59 -1.06 -7.13
C LEU A 294 -40.06 -1.36 -7.43
N GLN A 295 -40.53 -2.57 -7.12
CA GLN A 295 -41.95 -2.93 -7.30
C GLN A 295 -42.87 -2.03 -6.48
N GLN A 296 -42.48 -1.66 -5.26
CA GLN A 296 -43.25 -0.74 -4.43
C GLN A 296 -43.27 0.67 -5.03
N ALA A 297 -42.13 1.18 -5.49
CA ALA A 297 -42.04 2.48 -6.14
C ALA A 297 -42.86 2.53 -7.44
N GLU A 298 -42.90 1.44 -8.21
CA GLU A 298 -43.75 1.31 -9.40
C GLU A 298 -45.24 1.38 -9.04
N LYS A 299 -45.67 0.66 -8.01
CA LYS A 299 -47.06 0.74 -7.50
C LYS A 299 -47.43 2.14 -7.06
N GLU A 300 -46.54 2.82 -6.33
CA GLU A 300 -46.75 4.20 -5.87
C GLU A 300 -46.82 5.19 -7.04
N ARG A 301 -45.94 5.03 -8.04
CA ARG A 301 -45.97 5.82 -9.28
C ARG A 301 -47.30 5.63 -10.03
N ASP A 302 -47.75 4.39 -10.19
CA ASP A 302 -48.98 4.09 -10.92
C ASP A 302 -50.22 4.62 -10.17
N ALA A 303 -50.23 4.51 -8.83
CA ALA A 303 -51.26 5.11 -7.99
C ALA A 303 -51.28 6.65 -8.10
N ALA A 304 -50.11 7.29 -8.10
CA ALA A 304 -49.98 8.73 -8.30
C ALA A 304 -50.45 9.17 -9.69
N GLN A 305 -50.13 8.39 -10.73
CA GLN A 305 -50.56 8.65 -12.10
C GLN A 305 -52.08 8.55 -12.24
N MET A 306 -52.70 7.55 -11.59
CA MET A 306 -54.17 7.42 -11.54
C MET A 306 -54.81 8.62 -10.83
N LYS A 307 -54.27 9.03 -9.67
CA LYS A 307 -54.75 10.23 -8.95
C LYS A 307 -54.66 11.49 -9.82
N PHE A 308 -53.56 11.67 -10.56
CA PHE A 308 -53.39 12.80 -11.46
C PHE A 308 -54.43 12.80 -12.60
N ARG A 309 -54.74 11.63 -13.17
CA ARG A 309 -55.79 11.50 -14.19
C ARG A 309 -57.17 11.90 -13.64
N THR A 310 -57.52 11.45 -12.44
CA THR A 310 -58.80 11.83 -11.80
C THR A 310 -58.87 13.33 -11.55
N LEU A 311 -57.82 13.93 -10.97
CA LEU A 311 -57.78 15.38 -10.73
C LEU A 311 -57.89 16.18 -12.03
N ARG A 312 -57.28 15.70 -13.12
CA ARG A 312 -57.40 16.32 -14.44
C ARG A 312 -58.84 16.25 -14.96
N GLN A 313 -59.49 15.09 -14.87
CA GLN A 313 -60.90 14.93 -15.27
C GLN A 313 -61.83 15.85 -14.46
N GLU A 314 -61.61 15.95 -13.14
CA GLU A 314 -62.36 16.88 -12.29
C GLU A 314 -62.14 18.34 -12.66
N ALA A 315 -60.90 18.73 -12.97
CA ALA A 315 -60.57 20.08 -13.41
C ALA A 315 -61.22 20.40 -14.75
N ASP A 316 -61.16 19.48 -15.72
CA ASP A 316 -61.79 19.62 -17.03
C ASP A 316 -63.32 19.75 -16.88
N ALA A 317 -63.94 18.94 -16.02
CA ALA A 317 -65.39 19.03 -15.73
C ALA A 317 -65.78 20.37 -15.05
N LYS A 318 -64.94 20.90 -14.17
CA LYS A 318 -65.17 22.23 -13.56
C LYS A 318 -65.03 23.34 -14.60
N LEU A 319 -64.07 23.23 -15.52
CA LEU A 319 -63.88 24.19 -16.61
C LEU A 319 -65.06 24.17 -17.60
N THR A 320 -65.57 23.01 -17.98
CA THR A 320 -66.76 22.91 -18.85
C THR A 320 -68.00 23.51 -18.19
N SER A 321 -68.26 23.18 -16.92
CA SER A 321 -69.37 23.76 -16.15
C SER A 321 -69.24 25.28 -15.98
N ALA A 322 -68.02 25.80 -15.77
CA ALA A 322 -67.78 27.24 -15.73
C ALA A 322 -68.02 27.91 -17.09
N ALA A 323 -67.59 27.27 -18.18
CA ALA A 323 -67.82 27.77 -19.54
C ALA A 323 -69.32 27.81 -19.89
N GLU A 324 -70.09 26.80 -19.50
CA GLU A 324 -71.55 26.78 -19.69
C GLU A 324 -72.24 27.88 -18.90
N ARG A 325 -71.88 28.09 -17.62
CA ARG A 325 -72.38 29.21 -16.81
C ARG A 325 -72.06 30.56 -17.44
N ASN A 326 -70.84 30.76 -17.94
CA ASN A 326 -70.46 31.99 -18.63
C ASN A 326 -71.26 32.21 -19.92
N ARG A 327 -71.56 31.14 -20.69
CA ARG A 327 -72.44 31.23 -21.87
C ARG A 327 -73.87 31.62 -21.47
N ALA A 328 -74.42 31.00 -20.43
CA ALA A 328 -75.76 31.32 -19.93
C ALA A 328 -75.85 32.79 -19.46
N LEU A 329 -74.88 33.25 -18.67
CA LEU A 329 -74.79 34.65 -18.25
C LEU A 329 -74.64 35.60 -19.44
N SER A 330 -73.86 35.23 -20.47
CA SER A 330 -73.72 36.03 -21.68
C SER A 330 -75.04 36.13 -22.47
N GLN A 331 -75.82 35.05 -22.52
CA GLN A 331 -77.16 35.04 -23.14
C GLN A 331 -78.14 35.91 -22.35
N GLU A 332 -78.12 35.84 -21.02
CA GLU A 332 -78.95 36.67 -20.15
C GLU A 332 -78.62 38.16 -20.32
N VAL A 333 -77.33 38.52 -20.32
CA VAL A 333 -76.88 39.90 -20.60
C VAL A 333 -77.35 40.37 -21.97
N ALA A 334 -77.27 39.53 -23.01
CA ALA A 334 -77.76 39.87 -24.34
C ALA A 334 -79.29 40.08 -24.37
N MET A 335 -80.04 39.24 -23.66
CA MET A 335 -81.50 39.38 -23.53
C MET A 335 -81.88 40.67 -22.79
N LEU A 336 -81.27 40.94 -21.63
CA LEU A 336 -81.48 42.15 -20.86
C LEU A 336 -81.11 43.40 -21.65
N LYS A 337 -80.02 43.36 -22.42
CA LYS A 337 -79.65 44.44 -23.33
C LYS A 337 -80.72 44.69 -24.39
N GLY A 338 -81.25 43.63 -25.02
CA GLY A 338 -82.35 43.75 -25.97
C GLY A 338 -83.63 44.32 -25.36
N GLN A 339 -83.98 43.91 -24.13
CA GLN A 339 -85.11 44.48 -23.39
C GLN A 339 -84.91 45.97 -23.09
N LEU A 340 -83.70 46.37 -22.70
CA LEU A 340 -83.36 47.77 -22.44
C LEU A 340 -83.46 48.61 -23.73
N GLU A 341 -82.96 48.11 -24.85
CA GLU A 341 -83.06 48.78 -26.16
C GLU A 341 -84.53 48.92 -26.62
N ALA A 342 -85.35 47.88 -26.41
CA ALA A 342 -86.78 47.93 -26.71
C ALA A 342 -87.52 48.93 -25.81
N ALA A 343 -87.23 48.95 -24.50
CA ALA A 343 -87.79 49.92 -23.57
C ALA A 343 -87.35 51.35 -23.91
N ALA A 344 -86.09 51.54 -24.31
CA ALA A 344 -85.59 52.83 -24.79
C ALA A 344 -86.32 53.30 -26.05
N ALA A 345 -86.58 52.39 -27.01
CA ALA A 345 -87.36 52.69 -28.21
C ALA A 345 -88.83 53.04 -27.88
N GLN A 346 -89.46 52.31 -26.96
CA GLN A 346 -90.81 52.60 -26.49
C GLN A 346 -90.88 53.98 -25.80
N ASN A 347 -89.91 54.28 -24.93
CA ASN A 347 -89.80 55.59 -24.30
C ASN A 347 -89.58 56.71 -25.32
N ALA A 348 -88.76 56.49 -26.35
CA ALA A 348 -88.57 57.45 -27.43
C ALA A 348 -89.89 57.71 -28.21
N SER A 349 -90.68 56.66 -28.44
CA SER A 349 -92.02 56.78 -29.04
C SER A 349 -92.98 57.58 -28.15
N LEU A 350 -93.03 57.27 -26.85
CA LEU A 350 -93.87 57.99 -25.89
C LEU A 350 -93.45 59.47 -25.76
N VAL A 351 -92.15 59.77 -25.75
CA VAL A 351 -91.64 61.14 -25.74
C VAL A 351 -92.07 61.89 -27.00
N LYS A 352 -92.07 61.22 -28.17
CA LYS A 352 -92.57 61.80 -29.41
C LYS A 352 -94.08 62.07 -29.34
N GLU A 353 -94.88 61.09 -28.89
CA GLU A 353 -96.32 61.26 -28.70
C GLU A 353 -96.63 62.41 -27.72
N LEU A 354 -95.91 62.48 -26.59
CA LEU A 354 -96.03 63.59 -25.65
C LEU A 354 -95.68 64.93 -26.31
N GLY A 355 -94.62 64.97 -27.12
CA GLY A 355 -94.27 66.14 -27.94
C GLY A 355 -95.40 66.56 -28.88
N ASP A 356 -95.96 65.61 -29.64
CA ASP A 356 -97.08 65.85 -30.55
C ASP A 356 -98.33 66.33 -29.79
N THR A 357 -98.62 65.77 -28.61
CA THR A 357 -99.73 66.24 -27.76
C THR A 357 -99.49 67.62 -27.17
N GLN A 358 -98.25 67.95 -26.83
CA GLN A 358 -97.86 69.27 -26.34
C GLN A 358 -98.01 70.31 -27.45
N GLU A 359 -97.54 70.01 -28.67
CA GLU A 359 -97.75 70.86 -29.85
C GLU A 359 -99.24 71.05 -30.15
N ALA A 360 -100.05 69.99 -30.05
CA ALA A 360 -101.50 70.07 -30.22
C ALA A 360 -102.18 70.93 -29.14
N LEU A 361 -101.71 70.82 -27.88
CA LEU A 361 -102.19 71.64 -26.77
C LEU A 361 -101.81 73.11 -26.96
N ASP A 362 -100.58 73.39 -27.39
CA ASP A 362 -100.12 74.74 -27.70
C ASP A 362 -100.90 75.33 -28.89
N ALA A 363 -101.18 74.55 -29.94
CA ALA A 363 -102.02 74.95 -31.06
C ALA A 363 -103.48 75.20 -30.65
N ALA A 364 -104.04 74.36 -29.77
CA ALA A 364 -105.36 74.57 -29.19
C ALA A 364 -105.40 75.83 -28.30
N GLY A 365 -104.34 76.07 -27.53
CA GLY A 365 -104.15 77.29 -26.75
C GLY A 365 -104.11 78.53 -27.64
N GLN A 366 -103.36 78.49 -28.74
CA GLN A 366 -103.33 79.57 -29.73
C GLN A 366 -104.72 79.81 -30.36
N ARG A 367 -105.44 78.74 -30.72
CA ARG A 367 -106.83 78.85 -31.21
C ARG A 367 -107.78 79.42 -30.16
N ALA A 368 -107.62 79.07 -28.90
CA ALA A 368 -108.44 79.60 -27.82
C ALA A 368 -108.20 81.11 -27.64
N VAL A 369 -106.93 81.55 -27.67
CA VAL A 369 -106.57 82.98 -27.66
C VAL A 369 -107.16 83.71 -28.87
N GLU A 370 -107.11 83.09 -30.05
CA GLU A 370 -107.68 83.65 -31.28
C GLU A 370 -109.21 83.77 -31.20
N LEU A 371 -109.89 82.72 -30.72
CA LEU A 371 -111.33 82.75 -30.48
C LEU A 371 -111.70 83.79 -29.41
N GLU A 372 -110.93 83.94 -28.34
CA GLU A 372 -111.16 85.00 -27.35
C GLU A 372 -111.00 86.40 -27.95
N ARG A 373 -110.07 86.58 -28.88
CA ARG A 373 -109.88 87.82 -29.64
C ARG A 373 -111.09 88.09 -30.53
N GLU A 374 -111.54 87.10 -31.30
CA GLU A 374 -112.75 87.19 -32.13
C GLU A 374 -114.00 87.47 -31.30
N LEU A 375 -114.16 86.83 -30.15
CA LEU A 375 -115.30 87.01 -29.25
C LEU A 375 -115.27 88.39 -28.58
N ARG A 376 -114.07 88.92 -28.27
CA ARG A 376 -113.90 90.32 -27.86
C ARG A 376 -114.31 91.27 -28.97
N GLU A 377 -113.85 91.05 -30.19
CA GLU A 377 -114.23 91.86 -31.35
C GLU A 377 -115.73 91.78 -31.65
N GLU A 378 -116.35 90.61 -31.55
CA GLU A 378 -117.80 90.46 -31.71
C GLU A 378 -118.57 91.14 -30.59
N ARG A 379 -118.11 91.04 -29.34
CA ARG A 379 -118.68 91.80 -28.23
C ARG A 379 -118.57 93.30 -28.47
N GLU A 380 -117.43 93.78 -28.96
CA GLU A 380 -117.24 95.18 -29.33
C GLU A 380 -118.12 95.59 -30.51
N ARG A 381 -118.25 94.76 -31.55
CA ARG A 381 -119.19 94.98 -32.66
C ARG A 381 -120.64 95.00 -32.17
N ALA A 382 -121.02 94.12 -31.25
CA ALA A 382 -122.34 94.05 -30.65
C ALA A 382 -122.63 95.26 -29.75
N ILE A 383 -121.63 95.74 -29.00
CA ILE A 383 -121.69 96.99 -28.24
C ILE A 383 -121.87 98.17 -29.20
N MET A 384 -121.07 98.25 -30.26
CA MET A 384 -121.18 99.29 -31.31
C MET A 384 -122.53 99.25 -32.04
N MET A 385 -123.09 98.06 -32.30
CA MET A 385 -124.43 97.89 -32.86
C MET A 385 -125.52 98.32 -31.87
N ARG A 386 -125.39 98.00 -30.58
CA ARG A 386 -126.29 98.48 -29.53
C ARG A 386 -126.17 100.00 -29.32
N GLU A 387 -124.99 100.57 -29.46
CA GLU A 387 -124.75 102.02 -29.39
C GLU A 387 -125.31 102.75 -30.62
N ARG A 388 -125.19 102.15 -31.81
CA ARG A 388 -125.90 102.64 -33.01
C ARG A 388 -127.41 102.58 -32.85
N GLN A 389 -127.96 101.50 -32.31
CA GLN A 389 -129.39 101.40 -32.00
C GLN A 389 -129.82 102.38 -30.90
N ARG A 390 -128.98 102.66 -29.89
CA ARG A 390 -129.27 103.71 -28.89
C ARG A 390 -129.27 105.12 -29.49
N ARG A 391 -128.42 105.39 -30.49
CA ARG A 391 -128.34 106.71 -31.15
C ARG A 391 -129.43 106.94 -32.22
N SER A 392 -130.20 105.92 -32.60
CA SER A 392 -131.28 106.02 -33.60
C SER A 392 -132.69 106.11 -33.01
N TRP A 393 -132.83 106.33 -31.70
CA TRP A 393 -134.13 106.50 -31.05
C TRP A 393 -134.47 107.98 -30.81
N PRO A 394 -135.58 108.49 -31.37
CA PRO A 394 -136.05 109.85 -31.12
C PRO A 394 -136.40 110.07 -29.64
N SER A 395 -135.87 111.15 -29.06
CA SER A 395 -135.92 111.55 -27.64
C SER A 395 -137.31 111.80 -27.02
N ARG A 396 -138.40 111.25 -27.56
CA ARG A 396 -139.77 111.43 -27.03
C ARG A 396 -140.48 110.14 -26.58
N LEU A 397 -139.84 108.97 -26.68
CA LEU A 397 -140.46 107.68 -26.29
C LEU A 397 -139.75 106.93 -25.14
N TRP A 398 -138.56 107.34 -24.72
CA TRP A 398 -137.81 106.68 -23.63
C TRP A 398 -138.22 107.10 -22.21
N GLN A 399 -139.10 108.10 -22.06
CA GLN A 399 -139.65 108.56 -20.77
C GLN A 399 -140.93 107.81 -20.32
N ARG A 400 -141.41 106.80 -21.05
CA ARG A 400 -142.62 106.03 -20.67
C ARG A 400 -142.40 104.55 -20.33
N LEU A 401 -141.18 104.01 -20.43
CA LEU A 401 -140.95 102.56 -20.28
C LEU A 401 -139.91 102.13 -19.25
N MET A 402 -139.15 103.04 -18.62
CA MET A 402 -138.17 102.69 -17.56
C MET A 402 -138.62 103.11 -16.15
N GLY A 403 -139.94 103.14 -15.92
CA GLY A 403 -140.53 103.28 -14.59
C GLY A 403 -141.31 102.03 -14.20
N ARG A 404 -140.61 100.95 -13.78
CA ARG A 404 -141.05 99.92 -12.82
C ARG A 404 -140.10 98.72 -12.77
N ARG A 405 -139.89 98.21 -11.55
CA ARG A 405 -139.17 96.99 -11.11
C ARG A 405 -137.65 97.14 -11.03
N SER A 406 -136.97 97.18 -9.87
CA SER A 406 -137.21 96.64 -8.52
C SER A 406 -137.52 95.13 -8.44
N GLU A 407 -136.58 94.42 -7.81
CA GLU A 407 -136.69 93.14 -7.10
C GLU A 407 -136.71 91.83 -7.92
N SER A 408 -135.63 91.03 -7.83
CA SER A 408 -135.60 89.78 -7.04
C SER A 408 -134.47 88.80 -7.44
N TRP A 409 -133.93 88.10 -6.42
CA TRP A 409 -133.11 86.87 -6.40
C TRP A 409 -131.58 86.91 -6.55
N VAL A 410 -130.93 86.57 -5.41
CA VAL A 410 -129.73 85.76 -5.11
C VAL A 410 -128.52 85.83 -6.04
#